data_AF-A0A257TAG4-F1
#
_entry.id   AF-A0A257TAG4-F1
#
_cell.length_a   1.000
_cell.length_b   1.000
_cell.length_c   1.000
_cell.angle_alpha   90.00
_cell.angle_beta   90.00
_cell.angle_gamma   90.00
#
_symmetry.space_group_name_H-M   'P 1'
#
loop_
_entity.id
_entity.type
_entity.pdbx_description
1 polymer ?
#
loop_
_entity_poly.entity_id
_entity_poly.type
_entity_poly.pdbx_seq_one_letter_code
_entity_poly.pdbx_strand_id
1 'polypeptide(L)'
;MDLLLAGPDYADYFANKWTALLKNRRDVESDKPANFAFHAWVRDSLLANKPYDQFVRELLAATGSVTGNPPVAWYGRVTEPKQQVEDVAQLFLGVRMQCAQCHHHPFERWSQDDYYSLTAFFTRIGRKPGVQSGAARGEVMIFHQRGMAVATNVKTGASLKPAALGDAMPPIAADEDPRLRLADWMGSKNNPFFAKALVNRYWKHFFGRGLIEPEDDIRDTNPPTNPALLAALEQHFVSSGFDLKELVRVITRSQAYQLSETPNEYNITDTQNYSRYYPRRLPAEVLHHSAAPMVEAARRLWGPAAGLGLAVVATVARRSGADAGFVSYHLFGPPPATDNDLLQLARALDDIERQVTHS
;
A
#
# COMPACT_ATOMS: atom_id res chain seq x y z
N MET A 1 -0.73 -11.74 -16.21
CA MET A 1 -0.92 -11.35 -14.79
C MET A 1 -0.07 -12.19 -13.86
N ASP A 2 -0.17 -13.53 -13.89
CA ASP A 2 0.54 -14.37 -12.90
C ASP A 2 2.07 -14.23 -12.94
N LEU A 3 2.66 -13.98 -14.13
CA LEU A 3 4.08 -13.64 -14.27
C LEU A 3 4.47 -12.36 -13.50
N LEU A 4 3.61 -11.34 -13.49
CA LEU A 4 3.88 -10.08 -12.78
C LEU A 4 3.80 -10.27 -11.26
N LEU A 5 2.82 -11.05 -10.78
CA LEU A 5 2.65 -11.32 -9.34
C LEU A 5 3.73 -12.27 -8.78
N ALA A 6 4.30 -13.13 -9.63
CA ALA A 6 5.40 -14.02 -9.26
C ALA A 6 6.77 -13.32 -9.26
N GLY A 7 6.91 -12.22 -10.01
CA GLY A 7 8.18 -11.52 -10.18
C GLY A 7 8.62 -10.66 -8.98
N PRO A 8 9.92 -10.32 -8.91
CA PRO A 8 10.45 -9.41 -7.89
C PRO A 8 9.86 -7.99 -8.00
N ASP A 9 9.51 -7.55 -9.21
CA ASP A 9 8.97 -6.20 -9.47
C ASP A 9 7.68 -5.93 -8.68
N TYR A 10 6.84 -6.94 -8.46
CA TYR A 10 5.66 -6.83 -7.59
C TYR A 10 6.07 -6.47 -6.16
N ALA A 11 7.06 -7.18 -5.62
CA ALA A 11 7.54 -6.97 -4.26
C ALA A 11 8.19 -5.59 -4.12
N ASP A 12 9.01 -5.18 -5.09
CA ASP A 12 9.67 -3.87 -5.10
C ASP A 12 8.65 -2.72 -5.14
N TYR A 13 7.67 -2.81 -6.04
CA TYR A 13 6.64 -1.79 -6.19
C TYR A 13 5.74 -1.63 -4.95
N PHE A 14 5.23 -2.76 -4.43
CA PHE A 14 4.37 -2.72 -3.25
C PHE A 14 5.15 -2.42 -1.97
N ALA A 15 6.44 -2.80 -1.88
CA ALA A 15 7.28 -2.43 -0.74
C ALA A 15 7.41 -0.92 -0.64
N ASN A 16 7.70 -0.22 -1.74
CA ASN A 16 7.79 1.24 -1.75
C ASN A 16 6.52 1.90 -1.21
N LYS A 17 5.34 1.40 -1.61
CA LYS A 17 4.05 1.87 -1.09
C LYS A 17 3.89 1.61 0.41
N TRP A 18 4.10 0.38 0.83
CA TRP A 18 3.94 -0.02 2.23
C TRP A 18 4.92 0.71 3.14
N THR A 19 6.18 0.88 2.73
CA THR A 19 7.16 1.64 3.50
C THR A 19 6.80 3.12 3.64
N ALA A 20 6.18 3.72 2.62
CA ALA A 20 5.68 5.09 2.71
C ALA A 20 4.52 5.22 3.72
N LEU A 21 3.59 4.26 3.71
CA LEU A 21 2.48 4.19 4.67
C LEU A 21 2.98 3.93 6.11
N LEU A 22 4.02 3.12 6.25
CA LEU A 22 4.65 2.77 7.53
C LEU A 22 5.71 3.78 7.97
N LYS A 23 5.69 5.00 7.41
CA LYS A 23 6.55 6.14 7.80
C LYS A 23 8.06 5.83 7.75
N ASN A 24 8.49 4.86 6.95
CA ASN A 24 9.90 4.61 6.69
C ASN A 24 10.43 5.72 5.76
N ARG A 25 11.06 6.73 6.36
CA ARG A 25 11.55 7.95 5.69
C ARG A 25 13.05 8.07 5.88
N ARG A 26 13.73 8.59 4.86
CA ARG A 26 15.20 8.81 4.87
C ARG A 26 15.55 10.25 5.28
N ASP A 27 14.77 10.83 6.19
CA ASP A 27 14.92 12.21 6.70
C ASP A 27 15.96 12.34 7.82
N VAL A 28 16.33 11.23 8.47
CA VAL A 28 17.32 11.18 9.54
C VAL A 28 18.48 10.25 9.14
N GLU A 29 19.72 10.74 9.21
CA GLU A 29 20.91 10.00 8.78
C GLU A 29 21.15 8.74 9.62
N SER A 30 20.97 8.82 10.94
CA SER A 30 21.15 7.70 11.86
C SER A 30 20.20 6.53 11.59
N ASP A 31 19.05 6.79 10.98
CA ASP A 31 17.99 5.81 10.80
C ASP A 31 18.16 5.04 9.48
N LYS A 32 19.07 5.47 8.59
CA LYS A 32 19.26 4.84 7.27
C LYS A 32 19.46 3.33 7.34
N PRO A 33 20.35 2.76 8.19
CA PRO A 33 20.51 1.31 8.28
C PRO A 33 19.20 0.60 8.66
N ALA A 34 18.45 1.15 9.60
CA ALA A 34 17.18 0.59 10.03
C ALA A 34 16.10 0.69 8.95
N ASN A 35 16.07 1.79 8.23
CA ASN A 35 15.18 2.01 7.10
C ASN A 35 15.42 1.02 5.96
N PHE A 36 16.69 0.70 5.66
CA PHE A 36 17.04 -0.32 4.67
C PHE A 36 16.63 -1.72 5.13
N ALA A 37 16.93 -2.10 6.38
CA ALA A 37 16.53 -3.39 6.92
C ALA A 37 15.01 -3.56 6.95
N PHE A 38 14.28 -2.51 7.36
CA PHE A 38 12.82 -2.51 7.37
C PHE A 38 12.23 -2.62 5.96
N HIS A 39 12.76 -1.85 4.98
CA HIS A 39 12.32 -1.94 3.59
C HIS A 39 12.57 -3.34 3.02
N ALA A 40 13.74 -3.92 3.25
CA ALA A 40 14.06 -5.29 2.84
C ALA A 40 13.07 -6.31 3.45
N TRP A 41 12.75 -6.21 4.74
CA TRP A 41 11.75 -7.08 5.36
C TRP A 41 10.34 -6.92 4.74
N VAL A 42 9.90 -5.69 4.45
CA VAL A 42 8.61 -5.46 3.77
C VAL A 42 8.62 -6.11 2.39
N ARG A 43 9.68 -5.86 1.61
CA ARG A 43 9.86 -6.43 0.27
C ARG A 43 9.86 -7.95 0.29
N ASP A 44 10.65 -8.57 1.16
CA ASP A 44 10.76 -10.02 1.24
C ASP A 44 9.46 -10.66 1.73
N SER A 45 8.73 -9.99 2.63
CA SER A 45 7.38 -10.42 3.05
C SER A 45 6.40 -10.43 1.88
N LEU A 46 6.41 -9.40 1.03
CA LEU A 46 5.56 -9.32 -0.16
C LEU A 46 5.98 -10.33 -1.24
N LEU A 47 7.28 -10.52 -1.44
CA LEU A 47 7.83 -11.49 -2.39
C LEU A 47 7.38 -12.91 -2.03
N ALA A 48 7.54 -13.29 -0.77
CA ALA A 48 7.14 -14.57 -0.20
C ALA A 48 5.61 -14.74 -0.09
N ASN A 49 4.82 -13.72 -0.43
CA ASN A 49 3.37 -13.69 -0.26
C ASN A 49 2.93 -14.00 1.17
N LYS A 50 3.62 -13.39 2.15
CA LYS A 50 3.27 -13.51 3.56
C LYS A 50 1.80 -13.12 3.76
N PRO A 51 0.99 -13.95 4.44
CA PRO A 51 -0.38 -13.59 4.81
C PRO A 51 -0.42 -12.23 5.51
N TYR A 52 -1.38 -11.39 5.13
CA TYR A 52 -1.41 -10.01 5.62
C TYR A 52 -1.59 -9.91 7.14
N ASP A 53 -2.37 -10.80 7.75
CA ASP A 53 -2.50 -10.92 9.20
C ASP A 53 -1.14 -11.20 9.87
N GLN A 54 -0.33 -12.07 9.29
CA GLN A 54 1.02 -12.37 9.79
C GLN A 54 1.97 -11.19 9.60
N PHE A 55 1.92 -10.52 8.45
CA PHE A 55 2.70 -9.30 8.22
C PHE A 55 2.40 -8.22 9.28
N VAL A 56 1.12 -8.00 9.58
CA VAL A 56 0.70 -7.03 10.59
C VAL A 56 1.05 -7.51 12.00
N ARG A 57 0.88 -8.81 12.30
CA ARG A 57 1.27 -9.38 13.59
C ARG A 57 2.75 -9.21 13.89
N GLU A 58 3.61 -9.53 12.93
CA GLU A 58 5.06 -9.36 13.05
C GLU A 58 5.44 -7.89 13.27
N LEU A 59 4.78 -6.96 12.59
CA LEU A 59 4.99 -5.52 12.78
C LEU A 59 4.58 -5.07 14.19
N LEU A 60 3.37 -5.39 14.61
CA LEU A 60 2.83 -4.92 15.89
C LEU A 60 3.54 -5.54 17.08
N ALA A 61 3.84 -6.84 17.02
CA ALA A 61 4.50 -7.55 18.11
C ALA A 61 6.03 -7.50 18.03
N ALA A 62 6.60 -6.65 17.18
CA ALA A 62 8.04 -6.56 16.99
C ALA A 62 8.77 -6.25 18.32
N THR A 63 9.80 -7.05 18.59
CA THR A 63 10.75 -6.90 19.70
C THR A 63 12.15 -7.34 19.27
N GLY A 64 13.18 -6.89 19.99
CA GLY A 64 14.58 -7.16 19.69
C GLY A 64 15.29 -5.96 19.08
N SER A 65 16.39 -6.24 18.39
CA SER A 65 17.16 -5.29 17.60
C SER A 65 16.64 -5.26 16.15
N VAL A 66 16.93 -4.19 15.41
CA VAL A 66 16.64 -4.08 13.98
C VAL A 66 17.38 -5.16 13.20
N THR A 67 18.60 -5.49 13.62
CA THR A 67 19.39 -6.56 12.99
C THR A 67 18.75 -7.94 13.11
N GLY A 68 18.12 -8.25 14.25
CA GLY A 68 17.45 -9.54 14.48
C GLY A 68 15.98 -9.55 14.06
N ASN A 69 15.30 -8.40 14.11
CA ASN A 69 13.88 -8.25 13.82
C ASN A 69 13.62 -6.86 13.21
N PRO A 70 13.86 -6.67 11.90
CA PRO A 70 13.76 -5.37 11.24
C PRO A 70 12.46 -4.57 11.46
N PRO A 71 11.26 -5.20 11.58
CA PRO A 71 10.03 -4.52 11.97
C PRO A 71 10.12 -3.56 13.16
N VAL A 72 11.03 -3.79 14.12
CA VAL A 72 11.20 -2.89 15.27
C VAL A 72 11.61 -1.46 14.88
N ALA A 73 12.14 -1.26 13.67
CA ALA A 73 12.47 0.07 13.15
C ALA A 73 11.25 1.01 13.17
N TRP A 74 10.03 0.48 12.97
CA TRP A 74 8.81 1.27 13.08
C TRP A 74 8.64 1.89 14.48
N TYR A 75 8.95 1.14 15.54
CA TYR A 75 8.90 1.62 16.92
C TYR A 75 10.03 2.59 17.31
N GLY A 76 11.11 2.61 16.53
CA GLY A 76 12.14 3.63 16.59
C GLY A 76 11.64 4.97 16.03
N ARG A 77 10.81 4.93 14.98
CA ARG A 77 10.25 6.13 14.32
C ARG A 77 8.97 6.64 14.96
N VAL A 78 8.10 5.73 15.41
CA VAL A 78 6.80 5.99 16.03
C VAL A 78 6.91 5.64 17.52
N THR A 79 7.37 6.60 18.30
CA THR A 79 7.78 6.36 19.70
C THR A 79 6.61 6.49 20.68
N GLU A 80 5.69 7.41 20.41
CA GLU A 80 4.61 7.78 21.31
C GLU A 80 3.40 6.85 21.16
N PRO A 81 2.82 6.31 22.26
CA PRO A 81 1.63 5.46 22.20
C PRO A 81 0.46 6.07 21.43
N LYS A 82 0.26 7.40 21.53
CA LYS A 82 -0.78 8.11 20.76
C LYS A 82 -0.60 7.96 19.24
N GLN A 83 0.64 8.11 18.76
CA GLN A 83 0.94 7.98 17.33
C GLN A 83 0.78 6.53 16.87
N GLN A 84 1.16 5.58 17.72
CA GLN A 84 1.00 4.16 17.44
C GLN A 84 -0.47 3.78 17.32
N VAL A 85 -1.32 4.24 18.25
CA VAL A 85 -2.76 4.00 18.18
C VAL A 85 -3.40 4.61 16.93
N GLU A 86 -3.04 5.86 16.61
CA GLU A 86 -3.59 6.57 15.47
C GLU A 86 -3.19 5.90 14.16
N ASP A 87 -1.90 5.55 14.01
CA ASP A 87 -1.40 4.85 12.84
C ASP A 87 -2.05 3.47 12.70
N VAL A 88 -2.17 2.71 13.79
CA VAL A 88 -2.71 1.36 13.73
C VAL A 88 -4.21 1.37 13.42
N ALA A 89 -4.98 2.23 14.08
CA ALA A 89 -6.41 2.35 13.83
C ALA A 89 -6.68 2.82 12.39
N GLN A 90 -5.99 3.86 11.94
CA GLN A 90 -6.23 4.42 10.61
C GLN A 90 -5.72 3.50 9.49
N LEU A 91 -4.50 2.97 9.63
CA LEU A 91 -3.87 2.17 8.59
C LEU A 91 -4.48 0.76 8.52
N PHE A 92 -4.71 0.09 9.64
CA PHE A 92 -5.09 -1.32 9.62
C PHE A 92 -6.58 -1.56 9.84
N LEU A 93 -7.30 -0.61 10.44
CA LEU A 93 -8.72 -0.74 10.75
C LEU A 93 -9.58 0.25 9.98
N GLY A 94 -8.98 1.25 9.32
CA GLY A 94 -9.70 2.30 8.60
C GLY A 94 -10.54 3.17 9.54
N VAL A 95 -10.12 3.31 10.80
CA VAL A 95 -10.84 4.06 11.84
C VAL A 95 -10.01 5.26 12.29
N ARG A 96 -10.63 6.44 12.37
CA ARG A 96 -9.99 7.70 12.74
C ARG A 96 -10.22 8.03 14.21
N MET A 97 -9.25 7.65 15.04
CA MET A 97 -9.35 7.79 16.50
C MET A 97 -8.89 9.16 17.02
N GLN A 98 -8.33 10.04 16.19
CA GLN A 98 -7.66 11.27 16.62
C GLN A 98 -8.59 12.21 17.41
N CYS A 99 -9.83 12.42 16.95
CA CYS A 99 -10.76 13.32 17.65
C CYS A 99 -11.21 12.73 19.00
N ALA A 100 -11.24 11.39 19.11
CA ALA A 100 -11.60 10.69 20.35
C ALA A 100 -10.58 10.91 21.48
N GLN A 101 -9.37 11.40 21.19
CA GLN A 101 -8.34 11.69 22.18
C GLN A 101 -8.80 12.71 23.22
N CYS A 102 -9.49 13.76 22.80
CA CYS A 102 -9.83 14.91 23.65
C CYS A 102 -11.32 14.99 24.01
N HIS A 103 -12.19 14.46 23.15
CA HIS A 103 -13.65 14.48 23.34
C HIS A 103 -14.29 13.26 22.67
N HIS A 104 -15.58 13.03 22.88
CA HIS A 104 -16.29 12.00 22.12
C HIS A 104 -16.29 12.36 20.62
N HIS A 105 -16.04 11.40 19.74
CA HIS A 105 -15.95 11.67 18.31
C HIS A 105 -17.28 12.28 17.80
N PRO A 106 -17.24 13.38 17.03
CA PRO A 106 -18.47 14.13 16.70
C PRO A 106 -19.37 13.43 15.69
N PHE A 107 -18.80 12.53 14.87
CA PHE A 107 -19.49 11.86 13.76
C PHE A 107 -19.40 10.33 13.80
N GLU A 108 -18.88 9.77 14.90
CA GLU A 108 -18.67 8.33 15.07
C GLU A 108 -18.96 7.92 16.51
N ARG A 109 -19.16 6.62 16.73
CA ARG A 109 -19.51 6.06 18.04
C ARG A 109 -18.37 6.06 19.06
N TRP A 110 -17.15 6.43 18.66
CA TRP A 110 -15.95 6.25 19.48
C TRP A 110 -15.87 7.28 20.61
N SER A 111 -15.81 6.75 21.82
CA SER A 111 -15.61 7.54 23.03
C SER A 111 -14.13 7.77 23.33
N GLN A 112 -13.88 8.70 24.25
CA GLN A 112 -12.54 8.91 24.77
C GLN A 112 -12.02 7.68 25.53
N ASP A 113 -12.90 6.93 26.19
CA ASP A 113 -12.52 5.68 26.83
C ASP A 113 -12.10 4.62 25.81
N ASP A 114 -12.73 4.56 24.64
CA ASP A 114 -12.31 3.68 23.55
C ASP A 114 -10.90 4.01 23.04
N TYR A 115 -10.61 5.32 22.88
CA TYR A 115 -9.27 5.79 22.49
C TYR A 115 -8.19 5.33 23.48
N TYR A 116 -8.42 5.54 24.76
CA TYR A 116 -7.42 5.19 25.79
C TYR A 116 -7.37 3.68 26.03
N SER A 117 -8.48 2.95 25.93
CA SER A 117 -8.48 1.49 25.99
C SER A 117 -7.68 0.89 24.84
N LEU A 118 -7.75 1.45 23.62
CA LEU A 118 -6.90 1.04 22.51
C LEU A 118 -5.43 1.44 22.76
N THR A 119 -5.20 2.61 23.37
CA THR A 119 -3.85 3.08 23.73
C THR A 119 -3.17 2.12 24.72
N ALA A 120 -3.93 1.50 25.62
CA ALA A 120 -3.42 0.59 26.65
C ALA A 120 -2.59 -0.56 26.06
N PHE A 121 -2.87 -1.02 24.83
CA PHE A 121 -2.07 -2.05 24.13
C PHE A 121 -0.60 -1.67 23.93
N PHE A 122 -0.29 -0.37 23.89
CA PHE A 122 1.03 0.15 23.56
C PHE A 122 1.80 0.69 24.78
N THR A 123 1.23 0.56 25.98
CA THR A 123 1.78 1.16 27.22
C THR A 123 2.94 0.38 27.84
N ARG A 124 3.19 -0.85 27.36
CA ARG A 124 4.21 -1.77 27.90
C ARG A 124 5.38 -1.98 26.94
N ILE A 125 5.64 -1.02 26.06
CA ILE A 125 6.80 -1.05 25.15
C ILE A 125 8.02 -0.43 25.83
N GLY A 126 8.99 -1.27 26.16
CA GLY A 126 10.30 -0.88 26.64
C GLY A 126 11.30 -0.57 25.54
N ARG A 127 12.22 0.34 25.86
CA ARG A 127 13.31 0.76 25.00
C ARG A 127 14.60 0.78 25.79
N LYS A 128 15.67 0.22 25.22
CA LYS A 128 17.03 0.33 25.77
C LYS A 128 18.04 0.51 24.63
N PRO A 129 19.18 1.17 24.86
CA PRO A 129 20.25 1.23 23.87
C PRO A 129 20.68 -0.18 23.43
N GLY A 130 20.93 -0.38 22.15
CA GLY A 130 21.49 -1.63 21.62
C GLY A 130 22.90 -1.85 22.15
N VAL A 131 23.09 -2.92 22.94
CA VAL A 131 24.37 -3.21 23.62
C VAL A 131 25.29 -4.13 22.79
N GLN A 132 24.85 -4.60 21.62
CA GLN A 132 25.63 -5.55 20.82
C GLN A 132 26.78 -4.89 20.06
N SER A 133 27.96 -5.49 20.21
CA SER A 133 29.16 -5.26 19.41
C SER A 133 28.88 -5.52 17.93
N GLY A 134 28.42 -4.50 17.21
CA GLY A 134 28.01 -4.60 15.80
C GLY A 134 26.70 -3.88 15.46
N ALA A 135 25.91 -3.47 16.47
CA ALA A 135 24.80 -2.54 16.28
C ALA A 135 25.35 -1.18 15.82
N ALA A 136 24.74 -0.60 14.79
CA ALA A 136 25.07 0.77 14.40
C ALA A 136 24.85 1.70 15.60
N ARG A 137 25.78 2.64 15.85
CA ARG A 137 25.63 3.63 16.94
C ARG A 137 24.23 4.27 16.87
N GLY A 138 23.45 4.15 17.94
CA GLY A 138 22.10 4.73 18.04
C GLY A 138 20.94 3.74 17.89
N GLU A 139 21.20 2.45 17.67
CA GLU A 139 20.14 1.44 17.60
C GLU A 139 19.40 1.28 18.94
N VAL A 140 18.06 1.26 18.90
CA VAL A 140 17.20 1.02 20.07
C VAL A 140 16.68 -0.40 20.03
N MET A 141 16.86 -1.14 21.12
CA MET A 141 16.24 -2.44 21.31
C MET A 141 14.85 -2.27 21.93
N ILE A 142 13.86 -2.88 21.29
CA ILE A 142 12.46 -2.88 21.74
C ILE A 142 12.17 -4.15 22.52
N PHE A 143 11.48 -4.06 23.65
CA PHE A 143 11.09 -5.25 24.43
C PHE A 143 9.77 -5.01 25.16
N HIS A 144 9.10 -6.09 25.57
CA HIS A 144 7.92 -5.99 26.45
C HIS A 144 8.35 -5.69 27.88
N GLN A 145 7.84 -4.59 28.45
CA GLN A 145 8.00 -4.26 29.87
C GLN A 145 6.91 -4.95 30.68
N ARG A 146 7.33 -5.82 31.61
CA ARG A 146 6.40 -6.48 32.54
C ARG A 146 5.54 -5.47 33.29
N GLY A 147 4.25 -5.77 33.38
CA GLY A 147 3.27 -5.01 34.15
C GLY A 147 1.90 -4.95 33.48
N MET A 148 0.91 -4.51 34.25
CA MET A 148 -0.48 -4.42 33.77
C MET A 148 -0.63 -3.35 32.69
N ALA A 149 -0.97 -3.72 31.47
CA ALA A 149 -1.28 -2.77 30.42
C ALA A 149 -2.49 -1.93 30.80
N VAL A 150 -2.29 -0.61 30.97
CA VAL A 150 -3.35 0.35 31.29
C VAL A 150 -3.00 1.72 30.72
N ALA A 151 -4.02 2.47 30.30
CA ALA A 151 -3.87 3.88 29.93
C ALA A 151 -4.80 4.74 30.79
N THR A 152 -4.40 5.97 31.07
CA THR A 152 -5.20 6.90 31.84
C THR A 152 -5.97 7.82 30.92
N ASN A 153 -7.29 7.89 31.08
CA ASN A 153 -8.10 8.91 30.41
C ASN A 153 -7.79 10.29 31.01
N VAL A 154 -7.33 11.22 30.18
CA VAL A 154 -6.88 12.55 30.61
C VAL A 154 -8.00 13.44 31.17
N LYS A 155 -9.26 13.19 30.79
CA LYS A 155 -10.42 13.97 31.24
C LYS A 155 -11.02 13.42 32.53
N THR A 156 -11.16 12.10 32.63
CA THR A 156 -11.84 11.45 33.76
C THR A 156 -10.87 10.95 34.83
N GLY A 157 -9.58 10.80 34.52
CA GLY A 157 -8.59 10.17 35.38
C GLY A 157 -8.73 8.65 35.50
N ALA A 158 -9.68 8.04 34.78
CA ALA A 158 -9.92 6.60 34.84
C ALA A 158 -8.74 5.79 34.27
N SER A 159 -8.40 4.69 34.95
CA SER A 159 -7.42 3.72 34.46
C SER A 159 -8.12 2.66 33.62
N LEU A 160 -7.85 2.66 32.32
CA LEU A 160 -8.52 1.84 31.32
C LEU A 160 -7.64 0.67 30.89
N LYS A 161 -8.26 -0.50 30.77
CA LYS A 161 -7.62 -1.74 30.31
C LYS A 161 -7.68 -1.84 28.77
N PRO A 162 -6.87 -2.71 28.16
CA PRO A 162 -6.91 -2.93 26.71
C PRO A 162 -8.29 -3.41 26.24
N ALA A 163 -8.85 -2.72 25.26
CA ALA A 163 -10.05 -3.12 24.52
C ALA A 163 -9.90 -2.70 23.06
N ALA A 164 -10.26 -3.57 22.12
CA ALA A 164 -10.08 -3.30 20.70
C ALA A 164 -11.35 -2.71 20.09
N LEU A 165 -11.42 -1.38 20.03
CA LEU A 165 -12.56 -0.66 19.46
C LEU A 165 -13.92 -1.08 20.05
N GLY A 166 -13.97 -1.17 21.39
CA GLY A 166 -15.17 -1.57 22.14
C GLY A 166 -15.26 -3.07 22.44
N ASP A 167 -14.50 -3.93 21.75
CA ASP A 167 -14.47 -5.36 22.06
C ASP A 167 -13.67 -5.62 23.33
N ALA A 168 -14.33 -6.22 24.32
CA ALA A 168 -13.71 -6.62 25.57
C ALA A 168 -12.66 -7.72 25.31
N MET A 169 -11.46 -7.51 25.83
CA MET A 169 -10.39 -8.50 25.77
C MET A 169 -10.41 -9.40 27.00
N PRO A 170 -10.14 -10.72 26.85
CA PRO A 170 -9.85 -11.56 27.99
C PRO A 170 -8.66 -10.99 28.77
N PRO A 171 -8.56 -11.23 30.09
CA PRO A 171 -7.45 -10.75 30.90
C PRO A 171 -6.10 -10.99 30.23
N ILE A 172 -5.24 -9.97 30.26
CA ILE A 172 -3.87 -10.01 29.75
C ILE A 172 -2.95 -9.99 30.96
N ALA A 173 -2.15 -11.03 31.13
CA ALA A 173 -1.24 -11.14 32.27
C ALA A 173 -0.09 -10.12 32.16
N ALA A 174 0.55 -9.80 33.28
CA ALA A 174 1.60 -8.77 33.32
C ALA A 174 2.85 -9.14 32.49
N ASP A 175 3.08 -10.41 32.24
CA ASP A 175 4.17 -10.96 31.43
C ASP A 175 3.77 -11.23 29.98
N GLU A 176 2.49 -11.10 29.63
CA GLU A 176 2.00 -11.17 28.25
C GLU A 176 2.13 -9.81 27.55
N ASP A 177 2.61 -9.82 26.30
CA ASP A 177 2.64 -8.62 25.47
C ASP A 177 1.22 -8.32 24.92
N PRO A 178 0.58 -7.22 25.30
CA PRO A 178 -0.77 -6.90 24.85
C PRO A 178 -0.88 -6.76 23.32
N ARG A 179 0.21 -6.37 22.65
CA ARG A 179 0.23 -6.14 21.21
C ARG A 179 -0.03 -7.42 20.42
N LEU A 180 0.36 -8.58 20.96
CA LEU A 180 0.02 -9.88 20.38
C LEU A 180 -1.49 -10.10 20.39
N ARG A 181 -2.18 -9.75 21.49
CA ARG A 181 -3.63 -9.90 21.63
C ARG A 181 -4.38 -8.98 20.66
N LEU A 182 -3.89 -7.75 20.49
CA LEU A 182 -4.43 -6.84 19.47
C LEU A 182 -4.25 -7.42 18.07
N ALA A 183 -3.05 -7.88 17.71
CA ALA A 183 -2.79 -8.47 16.40
C ALA A 183 -3.64 -9.72 16.13
N ASP A 184 -3.84 -10.58 17.13
CA ASP A 184 -4.71 -11.76 17.02
C ASP A 184 -6.18 -11.36 16.80
N TRP A 185 -6.66 -10.32 17.47
CA TRP A 185 -8.01 -9.78 17.24
C TRP A 185 -8.14 -9.17 15.83
N MET A 186 -7.10 -8.47 15.35
CA MET A 186 -7.09 -7.88 14.01
C MET A 186 -7.16 -8.97 12.92
N GLY A 187 -6.33 -10.01 13.04
CA GLY A 187 -6.30 -11.14 12.11
C GLY A 187 -7.48 -12.12 12.23
N SER A 188 -8.42 -11.89 13.16
CA SER A 188 -9.60 -12.74 13.31
C SER A 188 -10.50 -12.67 12.08
N LYS A 189 -11.02 -13.83 11.66
CA LYS A 189 -11.96 -13.94 10.52
C LYS A 189 -13.25 -13.16 10.71
N ASN A 190 -13.61 -12.84 11.95
CA ASN A 190 -14.82 -12.10 12.30
C ASN A 190 -14.56 -10.62 12.56
N ASN A 191 -13.34 -10.13 12.33
CA ASN A 191 -13.02 -8.71 12.51
C ASN A 191 -13.73 -7.86 11.44
N PRO A 192 -14.56 -6.87 11.82
CA PRO A 192 -15.37 -6.10 10.85
C PRO A 192 -14.60 -4.95 10.17
N PHE A 193 -13.33 -4.75 10.52
CA PHE A 193 -12.52 -3.61 10.09
C PHE A 193 -11.30 -4.04 9.28
N PHE A 194 -10.58 -5.06 9.72
CA PHE A 194 -9.24 -5.40 9.23
C PHE A 194 -9.21 -5.76 7.74
N ALA A 195 -10.04 -6.71 7.32
CA ALA A 195 -10.16 -7.09 5.91
C ALA A 195 -10.71 -5.93 5.07
N LYS A 196 -11.76 -5.25 5.57
CA LYS A 196 -12.42 -4.11 4.92
C LYS A 196 -11.46 -2.98 4.57
N ALA A 197 -10.65 -2.56 5.54
CA ALA A 197 -9.69 -1.48 5.37
C ALA A 197 -8.65 -1.78 4.28
N LEU A 198 -8.11 -3.01 4.28
CA LEU A 198 -7.13 -3.40 3.29
C LEU A 198 -7.75 -3.55 1.89
N VAL A 199 -8.88 -4.26 1.79
CA VAL A 199 -9.59 -4.48 0.52
C VAL A 199 -9.95 -3.14 -0.11
N ASN A 200 -10.51 -2.21 0.66
CA ASN A 200 -10.87 -0.88 0.18
C ASN A 200 -9.64 -0.08 -0.28
N ARG A 201 -8.52 -0.16 0.46
CA ARG A 201 -7.25 0.48 0.06
C ARG A 201 -6.70 -0.10 -1.23
N TYR A 202 -6.74 -1.41 -1.42
CA TYR A 202 -6.28 -2.05 -2.65
C TYR A 202 -7.23 -1.73 -3.81
N TRP A 203 -8.53 -1.68 -3.58
CA TRP A 203 -9.50 -1.20 -4.56
C TRP A 203 -9.17 0.22 -5.02
N LYS A 204 -9.00 1.15 -4.08
CA LYS A 204 -8.55 2.52 -4.39
C LYS A 204 -7.22 2.54 -5.12
N HIS A 205 -6.28 1.65 -4.77
CA HIS A 205 -5.00 1.58 -5.46
C HIS A 205 -5.17 1.32 -6.96
N PHE A 206 -6.11 0.46 -7.38
CA PHE A 206 -6.35 0.17 -8.80
C PHE A 206 -7.28 1.20 -9.47
N PHE A 207 -8.39 1.56 -8.82
CA PHE A 207 -9.42 2.42 -9.42
C PHE A 207 -9.25 3.93 -9.16
N GLY A 208 -8.30 4.33 -8.31
CA GLY A 208 -8.07 5.73 -7.93
C GLY A 208 -9.03 6.25 -6.85
N ARG A 209 -10.17 5.58 -6.64
CA ARG A 209 -11.19 5.88 -5.64
C ARG A 209 -11.61 4.62 -4.90
N GLY A 210 -11.69 4.68 -3.57
CA GLY A 210 -12.16 3.56 -2.74
C GLY A 210 -13.67 3.35 -2.84
N LEU A 211 -14.13 2.14 -2.53
CA LEU A 211 -15.56 1.86 -2.34
C LEU A 211 -16.11 2.68 -1.17
N ILE A 212 -15.31 2.81 -0.13
CA ILE A 212 -15.45 3.84 0.91
C ILE A 212 -14.39 4.91 0.60
N GLU A 213 -14.81 6.17 0.50
CA GLU A 213 -13.87 7.28 0.31
C GLU A 213 -14.11 8.35 1.40
N PRO A 214 -13.06 8.79 2.13
CA PRO A 214 -11.67 8.32 2.05
C PRO A 214 -11.46 6.86 2.45
N GLU A 215 -10.36 6.24 2.00
CA GLU A 215 -10.13 4.80 2.14
C GLU A 215 -9.95 4.32 3.59
N ASP A 216 -9.65 5.25 4.48
CA ASP A 216 -9.35 5.08 5.90
C ASP A 216 -10.41 5.75 6.81
N ASP A 217 -11.62 5.99 6.29
CA ASP A 217 -12.75 6.62 6.99
C ASP A 217 -13.98 5.68 7.02
N ILE A 218 -13.80 4.50 7.62
CA ILE A 218 -14.84 3.47 7.75
C ILE A 218 -15.74 3.82 8.93
N ARG A 219 -16.95 4.29 8.62
CA ARG A 219 -18.00 4.59 9.61
C ARG A 219 -19.39 4.40 9.02
N ASP A 220 -20.39 4.25 9.88
CA ASP A 220 -21.78 4.02 9.48
C ASP A 220 -22.35 5.17 8.61
N THR A 221 -21.87 6.40 8.83
CA THR A 221 -22.25 7.59 8.05
C THR A 221 -21.45 7.78 6.76
N ASN A 222 -20.52 6.87 6.45
CA ASN A 222 -19.75 6.83 5.22
C ASN A 222 -19.82 5.42 4.59
N PRO A 223 -21.02 4.99 4.14
CA PRO A 223 -21.21 3.66 3.61
C PRO A 223 -20.46 3.47 2.27
N PRO A 224 -20.07 2.24 1.92
CA PRO A 224 -19.49 1.95 0.62
C PRO A 224 -20.47 2.25 -0.51
N THR A 225 -19.95 2.72 -1.65
CA THR A 225 -20.73 2.94 -2.88
C THR A 225 -21.37 1.66 -3.41
N ASN A 226 -20.74 0.51 -3.17
CA ASN A 226 -21.32 -0.81 -3.43
C ASN A 226 -21.05 -1.75 -2.23
N PRO A 227 -22.00 -1.86 -1.28
CA PRO A 227 -21.83 -2.70 -0.08
C PRO A 227 -21.69 -4.19 -0.39
N ALA A 228 -22.43 -4.70 -1.37
CA ALA A 228 -22.41 -6.12 -1.75
C ALA A 228 -21.04 -6.52 -2.34
N LEU A 229 -20.47 -5.66 -3.19
CA LEU A 229 -19.14 -5.86 -3.75
C LEU A 229 -18.05 -5.83 -2.67
N LEU A 230 -18.09 -4.84 -1.77
CA LEU A 230 -17.12 -4.75 -0.69
C LEU A 230 -17.19 -6.00 0.20
N ALA A 231 -18.39 -6.42 0.61
CA ALA A 231 -18.58 -7.64 1.41
C ALA A 231 -18.08 -8.90 0.71
N ALA A 232 -18.30 -9.04 -0.61
CA ALA A 232 -17.80 -10.17 -1.38
C ALA A 232 -16.27 -10.21 -1.44
N LEU A 233 -15.62 -9.05 -1.63
CA LEU A 233 -14.15 -8.96 -1.63
C LEU A 233 -13.56 -9.21 -0.25
N GLU A 234 -14.19 -8.71 0.82
CA GLU A 234 -13.81 -9.01 2.21
C GLU A 234 -13.86 -10.50 2.49
N GLN A 235 -14.98 -11.14 2.15
CA GLN A 235 -15.16 -12.58 2.34
C GLN A 235 -14.12 -13.38 1.55
N HIS A 236 -13.87 -13.03 0.28
CA HIS A 236 -12.84 -13.68 -0.53
C HIS A 236 -11.46 -13.56 0.11
N PHE A 237 -11.09 -12.35 0.54
CA PHE A 237 -9.80 -12.07 1.16
C PHE A 237 -9.59 -12.81 2.49
N VAL A 238 -10.63 -12.93 3.33
CA VAL A 238 -10.57 -13.75 4.55
C VAL A 238 -10.48 -15.24 4.20
N SER A 239 -11.23 -15.70 3.20
CA SER A 239 -11.25 -17.11 2.79
C SER A 239 -9.93 -17.58 2.14
N SER A 240 -9.22 -16.68 1.46
CA SER A 240 -7.90 -16.94 0.88
C SER A 240 -6.78 -17.01 1.92
N GLY A 241 -7.09 -16.73 3.20
CA GLY A 241 -6.09 -16.64 4.26
C GLY A 241 -5.29 -15.35 4.19
N PHE A 242 -5.94 -14.23 3.87
CA PHE A 242 -5.33 -12.92 3.78
C PHE A 242 -4.24 -12.79 2.70
N ASP A 243 -4.42 -13.48 1.57
CA ASP A 243 -3.48 -13.50 0.44
C ASP A 243 -3.58 -12.21 -0.40
N LEU A 244 -2.51 -11.41 -0.38
CA LEU A 244 -2.42 -10.13 -1.09
C LEU A 244 -2.33 -10.30 -2.61
N LYS A 245 -1.59 -11.30 -3.09
CA LYS A 245 -1.46 -11.55 -4.53
C LYS A 245 -2.79 -12.04 -5.11
N GLU A 246 -3.52 -12.85 -4.36
CA GLU A 246 -4.86 -13.29 -4.73
C GLU A 246 -5.86 -12.12 -4.77
N LEU A 247 -5.82 -11.21 -3.79
CA LEU A 247 -6.64 -9.99 -3.84
C LEU A 247 -6.36 -9.16 -5.09
N VAL A 248 -5.08 -8.94 -5.44
CA VAL A 248 -4.70 -8.25 -6.67
C VAL A 248 -5.21 -9.00 -7.91
N ARG A 249 -5.08 -10.33 -7.93
CA ARG A 249 -5.55 -11.18 -9.03
C ARG A 249 -7.06 -11.03 -9.24
N VAL A 250 -7.87 -11.08 -8.17
CA VAL A 250 -9.32 -10.93 -8.26
C VAL A 250 -9.71 -9.55 -8.79
N ILE A 251 -9.12 -8.49 -8.24
CA ILE A 251 -9.45 -7.12 -8.67
C ILE A 251 -9.14 -6.93 -10.16
N THR A 252 -7.96 -7.34 -10.59
CA THR A 252 -7.46 -7.10 -11.96
C THR A 252 -8.05 -8.03 -13.02
N ARG A 253 -8.64 -9.16 -12.60
CA ARG A 253 -9.42 -10.04 -13.48
C ARG A 253 -10.91 -9.70 -13.50
N SER A 254 -11.37 -8.75 -12.68
CA SER A 254 -12.77 -8.34 -12.66
C SER A 254 -13.18 -7.64 -13.96
N GLN A 255 -14.45 -7.77 -14.33
CA GLN A 255 -15.01 -7.02 -15.46
C GLN A 255 -14.83 -5.51 -15.27
N ALA A 256 -15.04 -5.01 -14.04
CA ALA A 256 -14.89 -3.59 -13.71
C ALA A 256 -13.49 -3.05 -14.03
N TYR A 257 -12.44 -3.83 -13.79
CA TYR A 257 -11.06 -3.44 -14.13
C TYR A 257 -10.78 -3.47 -15.64
N GLN A 258 -11.51 -4.29 -16.40
CA GLN A 258 -11.32 -4.49 -17.85
C GLN A 258 -12.21 -3.58 -18.70
N LEU A 259 -13.05 -2.74 -18.10
CA LEU A 259 -13.87 -1.80 -18.87
C LEU A 259 -13.01 -0.78 -19.62
N SER A 260 -13.45 -0.38 -20.81
CA SER A 260 -12.81 0.71 -21.55
C SER A 260 -12.91 2.03 -20.78
N GLU A 261 -11.96 2.91 -21.03
CA GLU A 261 -11.94 4.32 -20.64
C GLU A 261 -12.94 5.19 -21.41
N THR A 262 -13.33 4.77 -22.61
CA THR A 262 -14.19 5.53 -23.51
C THR A 262 -15.62 5.54 -22.95
N PRO A 263 -16.14 6.71 -22.55
CA PRO A 263 -17.51 6.77 -22.03
C PRO A 263 -18.54 6.60 -23.14
N ASN A 264 -19.72 6.13 -22.77
CA ASN A 264 -20.95 6.24 -23.53
C ASN A 264 -21.81 7.39 -22.99
N GLU A 265 -22.99 7.60 -23.59
CA GLU A 265 -23.92 8.67 -23.20
C GLU A 265 -24.42 8.57 -21.75
N TYR A 266 -24.41 7.38 -21.15
CA TYR A 266 -24.95 7.12 -19.82
C TYR A 266 -23.92 7.19 -18.69
N ASN A 267 -22.62 7.08 -18.99
CA ASN A 267 -21.56 7.00 -17.97
C ASN A 267 -20.51 8.11 -18.03
N ILE A 268 -20.71 9.11 -18.90
CA ILE A 268 -19.78 10.24 -19.04
C ILE A 268 -19.56 11.01 -17.72
N THR A 269 -20.61 11.17 -16.92
CA THR A 269 -20.56 11.86 -15.62
C THR A 269 -20.34 10.93 -14.43
N ASP A 270 -20.28 9.61 -14.63
CA ASP A 270 -20.04 8.68 -13.53
C ASP A 270 -18.62 8.88 -13.01
N THR A 271 -18.48 9.03 -11.69
CA THR A 271 -17.20 9.20 -11.00
C THR A 271 -17.03 8.23 -9.84
N GLN A 272 -18.02 7.35 -9.58
CA GLN A 272 -18.04 6.54 -8.36
C GLN A 272 -18.58 5.12 -8.54
N ASN A 273 -19.24 4.79 -9.65
CA ASN A 273 -19.84 3.47 -9.87
C ASN A 273 -18.95 2.53 -10.68
N TYR A 274 -17.73 2.96 -11.04
CA TYR A 274 -16.75 2.13 -11.76
C TYR A 274 -17.29 1.60 -13.10
N SER A 275 -18.15 2.38 -13.76
CA SER A 275 -18.78 2.01 -15.04
C SER A 275 -17.87 2.13 -16.26
N ARG A 276 -16.60 2.50 -16.04
CA ARG A 276 -15.51 2.59 -17.02
C ARG A 276 -14.16 2.66 -16.31
N TYR A 277 -13.08 2.48 -17.06
CA TYR A 277 -11.74 2.78 -16.55
C TYR A 277 -11.55 4.31 -16.49
N TYR A 278 -10.97 4.80 -15.39
CA TYR A 278 -10.65 6.21 -15.23
C TYR A 278 -9.15 6.41 -15.44
N PRO A 279 -8.74 7.09 -16.53
CA PRO A 279 -7.34 7.36 -16.80
C PRO A 279 -6.67 8.08 -15.62
N ARG A 280 -5.48 7.59 -15.26
CA ARG A 280 -4.71 8.08 -14.13
C ARG A 280 -3.26 8.30 -14.52
N ARG A 281 -2.61 9.22 -13.82
CA ARG A 281 -1.17 9.43 -13.99
C ARG A 281 -0.42 8.18 -13.53
N LEU A 282 0.50 7.72 -14.36
CA LEU A 282 1.43 6.66 -13.99
C LEU A 282 2.54 7.25 -13.09
N PRO A 283 2.87 6.61 -11.96
CA PRO A 283 4.06 6.96 -11.20
C PRO A 283 5.31 6.86 -12.08
N ALA A 284 6.31 7.71 -11.81
CA ALA A 284 7.53 7.77 -12.61
C ALA A 284 8.26 6.42 -12.72
N GLU A 285 8.25 5.62 -11.65
CA GLU A 285 8.81 4.27 -11.61
C GLU A 285 8.08 3.32 -12.56
N VAL A 286 6.74 3.33 -12.56
CA VAL A 286 5.93 2.50 -13.46
C VAL A 286 6.16 2.90 -14.91
N LEU A 287 6.18 4.21 -15.20
CA LEU A 287 6.47 4.72 -16.54
C LEU A 287 7.88 4.31 -17.00
N HIS A 288 8.87 4.40 -16.11
CA HIS A 288 10.25 4.00 -16.41
C HIS A 288 10.34 2.51 -16.72
N HIS A 289 9.72 1.66 -15.90
CA HIS A 289 9.76 0.20 -16.08
C HIS A 289 8.92 -0.26 -17.28
N SER A 290 7.83 0.42 -17.63
CA SER A 290 7.07 0.10 -18.84
C SER A 290 7.82 0.51 -20.11
N ALA A 291 8.52 1.64 -20.09
CA ALA A 291 9.21 2.18 -21.25
C ALA A 291 10.60 1.55 -21.49
N ALA A 292 11.36 1.23 -20.44
CA ALA A 292 12.74 0.78 -20.56
C ALA A 292 12.93 -0.48 -21.43
N PRO A 293 12.11 -1.55 -21.30
CA PRO A 293 12.20 -2.72 -22.17
C PRO A 293 11.93 -2.37 -23.65
N MET A 294 11.00 -1.45 -23.92
CA MET A 294 10.70 -0.99 -25.28
C MET A 294 11.88 -0.23 -25.90
N VAL A 295 12.51 0.64 -25.11
CA VAL A 295 13.72 1.37 -25.53
C VAL A 295 14.86 0.40 -25.84
N GLU A 296 15.07 -0.62 -24.99
CA GLU A 296 16.11 -1.63 -25.21
C GLU A 296 15.81 -2.52 -26.42
N ALA A 297 14.55 -2.93 -26.62
CA ALA A 297 14.13 -3.67 -27.80
C ALA A 297 14.39 -2.84 -29.08
N ALA A 298 14.02 -1.57 -29.08
CA ALA A 298 14.28 -0.65 -30.19
C ALA A 298 15.78 -0.49 -30.48
N ARG A 299 16.60 -0.40 -29.43
CA ARG A 299 18.07 -0.35 -29.54
C ARG A 299 18.65 -1.61 -30.19
N ARG A 300 18.10 -2.78 -29.87
CA ARG A 300 18.55 -4.06 -30.43
C ARG A 300 18.13 -4.26 -31.89
N LEU A 301 16.93 -3.83 -32.25
CA LEU A 301 16.37 -4.02 -33.59
C LEU A 301 16.91 -3.00 -34.61
N TRP A 302 17.08 -1.74 -34.21
CA TRP A 302 17.38 -0.63 -35.12
C TRP A 302 18.64 0.17 -34.75
N GLY A 303 19.43 -0.33 -33.80
CA GLY A 303 20.69 0.26 -33.40
C GLY A 303 20.58 1.45 -32.41
N PRO A 304 21.72 2.03 -32.00
CA PRO A 304 21.79 3.00 -30.90
C PRO A 304 20.97 4.28 -31.11
N ALA A 305 20.86 4.76 -32.34
CA ALA A 305 20.14 6.00 -32.69
C ALA A 305 18.62 5.88 -32.48
N ALA A 306 18.05 4.70 -32.72
CA ALA A 306 16.62 4.44 -32.50
C ALA A 306 16.24 4.41 -31.01
N GLY A 307 17.13 3.87 -30.15
CA GLY A 307 16.96 3.91 -28.70
C GLY A 307 16.99 5.33 -28.14
N LEU A 308 17.82 6.22 -28.70
CA LEU A 308 17.87 7.64 -28.35
C LEU A 308 16.59 8.38 -28.77
N GLY A 309 16.03 8.09 -29.95
CA GLY A 309 14.78 8.70 -30.41
C GLY A 309 13.60 8.42 -29.48
N LEU A 310 13.44 7.16 -29.05
CA LEU A 310 12.37 6.78 -28.11
C LEU A 310 12.59 7.35 -26.69
N ALA A 311 13.84 7.42 -26.24
CA ALA A 311 14.20 8.03 -24.95
C ALA A 311 13.94 9.55 -24.92
N VAL A 312 14.14 10.24 -26.05
CA VAL A 312 13.83 11.67 -26.20
C VAL A 312 12.31 11.89 -26.18
N VAL A 313 11.50 11.06 -26.86
CA VAL A 313 10.03 11.13 -26.80
C VAL A 313 9.52 10.95 -25.36
N ALA A 314 10.05 9.96 -24.64
CA ALA A 314 9.71 9.73 -23.22
C ALA A 314 10.12 10.89 -22.29
N THR A 315 11.15 11.66 -22.69
CA THR A 315 11.66 12.81 -21.92
C THR A 315 10.93 14.12 -22.28
N VAL A 316 10.56 14.31 -23.54
CA VAL A 316 9.80 15.48 -24.03
C VAL A 316 8.34 15.42 -23.56
N ALA A 317 7.74 14.23 -23.50
CA ALA A 317 6.42 14.03 -22.89
C ALA A 317 6.35 14.45 -21.40
N ARG A 318 7.50 14.55 -20.70
CA ARG A 318 7.55 15.08 -19.32
C ARG A 318 7.43 16.61 -19.23
N ARG A 319 7.63 17.37 -20.31
CA ARG A 319 7.77 18.84 -20.24
C ARG A 319 6.71 19.65 -20.98
N SER A 320 5.99 19.06 -21.93
CA SER A 320 5.11 19.84 -22.80
C SER A 320 3.81 19.08 -23.02
N GLY A 321 2.72 19.58 -22.45
CA GLY A 321 1.37 19.19 -22.88
C GLY A 321 1.08 19.76 -24.27
N ALA A 322 1.80 19.27 -25.28
CA ALA A 322 1.73 19.74 -26.66
C ALA A 322 1.25 18.62 -27.58
N ASP A 323 0.45 19.00 -28.57
CA ASP A 323 -0.16 18.14 -29.59
C ASP A 323 0.86 17.26 -30.31
N ALA A 324 0.43 16.02 -30.58
CA ALA A 324 1.21 14.96 -31.21
C ALA A 324 1.84 15.36 -32.56
N GLY A 325 1.28 16.36 -33.26
CA GLY A 325 1.81 16.88 -34.52
C GLY A 325 3.12 17.65 -34.39
N PHE A 326 3.38 18.28 -33.25
CA PHE A 326 4.59 19.11 -33.07
C PHE A 326 5.85 18.28 -32.83
N VAL A 327 5.70 17.11 -32.20
CA VAL A 327 6.81 16.20 -31.88
C VAL A 327 7.36 15.52 -33.14
N SER A 328 6.52 15.25 -34.14
CA SER A 328 6.92 14.62 -35.41
C SER A 328 7.81 15.53 -36.28
N TYR A 329 7.58 16.84 -36.29
CA TYR A 329 8.26 17.78 -37.20
C TYR A 329 9.72 18.07 -36.80
N HIS A 330 10.06 17.97 -35.51
CA HIS A 330 11.42 18.19 -35.01
C HIS A 330 12.25 16.91 -34.84
N LEU A 331 11.62 15.72 -34.80
CA LEU A 331 12.34 14.44 -34.68
C LEU A 331 12.87 13.89 -36.01
N PHE A 332 12.19 14.17 -37.13
CA PHE A 332 12.51 13.54 -38.42
C PHE A 332 13.01 14.51 -39.51
N GLY A 333 12.97 15.82 -39.26
CA GLY A 333 13.20 16.82 -40.32
C GLY A 333 12.15 16.72 -41.44
N PRO A 334 12.15 17.63 -42.44
CA PRO A 334 11.32 17.43 -43.62
C PRO A 334 11.76 16.11 -44.30
N PRO A 335 10.82 15.24 -44.70
CA PRO A 335 11.13 13.86 -45.07
C PRO A 335 12.06 13.82 -46.29
N PRO A 336 13.18 13.07 -46.23
CA PRO A 336 13.81 12.60 -47.44
C PRO A 336 13.08 11.33 -47.91
N ALA A 337 12.49 11.45 -49.10
CA ALA A 337 12.19 10.37 -50.05
C ALA A 337 11.02 9.38 -49.79
N THR A 338 10.04 9.48 -50.70
CA THR A 338 9.24 8.45 -51.40
C THR A 338 8.41 7.41 -50.61
N ASP A 339 7.13 7.32 -51.00
CA ASP A 339 6.05 6.44 -50.51
C ASP A 339 6.36 4.94 -50.33
N ASN A 340 7.52 4.46 -50.77
CA ASN A 340 7.88 3.05 -50.74
C ASN A 340 8.30 2.57 -49.34
N ASP A 341 8.88 3.44 -48.51
CA ASP A 341 9.37 3.07 -47.17
C ASP A 341 8.24 3.01 -46.13
N LEU A 342 7.19 3.82 -46.28
CA LEU A 342 5.99 3.77 -45.43
C LEU A 342 5.16 2.50 -45.69
N LEU A 343 5.13 2.03 -46.93
CA LEU A 343 4.51 0.75 -47.31
C LEU A 343 5.24 -0.47 -46.74
N GLN A 344 6.57 -0.40 -46.58
CA GLN A 344 7.33 -1.45 -45.90
C GLN A 344 7.10 -1.45 -44.38
N LEU A 345 6.98 -0.27 -43.76
CA LEU A 345 6.68 -0.14 -42.34
C LEU A 345 5.29 -0.71 -41.99
N ALA A 346 4.28 -0.44 -42.81
CA ALA A 346 2.94 -0.98 -42.64
C ALA A 346 2.89 -2.51 -42.78
N ARG A 347 3.64 -3.08 -43.75
CA ARG A 347 3.74 -4.54 -43.94
C ARG A 347 4.48 -5.23 -42.79
N ALA A 348 5.52 -4.59 -42.24
CA ALA A 348 6.25 -5.13 -41.10
C ALA A 348 5.41 -5.15 -39.81
N LEU A 349 4.51 -4.16 -39.63
CA LEU A 349 3.57 -4.14 -38.52
C LEU A 349 2.46 -5.20 -38.66
N ASP A 350 1.94 -5.40 -39.89
CA ASP A 350 0.98 -6.46 -40.21
C ASP A 350 1.55 -7.87 -39.96
N ASP A 351 2.82 -8.10 -40.30
CA ASP A 351 3.50 -9.39 -40.06
C ASP A 351 3.77 -9.64 -38.56
N ILE A 352 4.03 -8.59 -37.78
CA ILE A 352 4.17 -8.68 -36.31
C ILE A 352 2.82 -8.99 -35.66
N GLU A 353 1.72 -8.35 -36.09
CA GLU A 353 0.37 -8.68 -35.60
C GLU A 353 -0.06 -10.12 -35.93
N ARG A 354 0.31 -10.64 -37.10
CA ARG A 354 0.03 -12.03 -37.50
C ARG A 354 0.84 -13.07 -36.72
N GLN A 355 2.07 -12.75 -36.31
CA GLN A 355 2.88 -13.66 -35.50
C GLN A 355 2.40 -13.71 -34.04
N VAL A 356 1.83 -12.62 -33.53
CA VAL A 356 1.30 -12.52 -32.15
C VAL A 356 -0.09 -13.18 -32.02
N THR A 357 -0.84 -13.33 -33.10
CA THR A 357 -2.20 -13.93 -33.09
C THR A 357 -2.23 -15.46 -33.28
N HIS A 358 -1.09 -16.09 -33.58
CA HIS A 358 -0.98 -17.54 -33.80
C HIS A 358 0.06 -18.26 -32.92
N SER A 359 0.42 -17.71 -31.76
CA SER A 359 1.24 -18.39 -30.74
C SER A 359 0.58 -18.49 -29.37
#